data_AF-A0A1Q8AQT5-F1
#
_entry.id   AF-A0A1Q8AQT5-F1
#
_cell.length_a   1.000
_cell.length_b   1.000
_cell.length_c   1.000
_cell.angle_alpha   90.00
_cell.angle_beta   90.00
_cell.angle_gamma   90.00
#
_symmetry.space_group_name_H-M   'P 1'
#
loop_
_entity.id
_entity.type
_entity.pdbx_description
1 polymer ?
#
loop_
_entity_poly.entity_id
_entity_poly.type
_entity_poly.pdbx_seq_one_letter_code
_entity_poly.pdbx_strand_id
1 'polypeptide(L)'
;MILLVALVVATWRPVIGADPRVRPGLNDLEQAVQRDPENLKVAAEYRQLVIASGDFDRSIDALETLAKRKGSGPNIYISLALAYVDKVPSSGDIRRLYLGRDAVGAATKSIERQPSVMAYYIRGLVNLYYNNFIFRRMSRGIADLQQALTLVTPETPRPLVARVYASIGDGYWRLEDRANAREVWARGAEACPRDAGLQARLSSDERHVADTVSAALYAGTRVDTTLRDLVH
;
A
#
# COMPACT_ATOMS: atom_id res chain seq x y z
N MET A 1 4.05 6.27 -51.25
CA MET A 1 3.99 6.73 -49.85
C MET A 1 3.93 5.49 -48.98
N ILE A 2 5.06 5.06 -48.41
CA ILE A 2 5.19 3.78 -47.69
C ILE A 2 4.90 4.03 -46.21
N LEU A 3 3.89 3.33 -45.67
CA LEU A 3 3.51 3.38 -44.26
C LEU A 3 4.46 2.47 -43.46
N LEU A 4 5.25 3.05 -42.55
CA LEU A 4 6.05 2.30 -41.59
C LEU A 4 5.19 1.97 -40.36
N VAL A 5 4.94 0.68 -40.12
CA VAL A 5 4.34 0.19 -38.87
C VAL A 5 5.47 -0.04 -37.87
N ALA A 6 5.55 0.83 -36.86
CA ALA A 6 6.49 0.67 -35.75
C ALA A 6 5.95 -0.38 -34.75
N LEU A 7 6.58 -1.55 -34.76
CA LEU A 7 6.33 -2.63 -33.81
C LEU A 7 6.98 -2.26 -32.46
N VAL A 8 6.17 -1.88 -31.46
CA VAL A 8 6.65 -1.66 -30.09
C VAL A 8 6.83 -3.03 -29.45
N VAL A 9 8.08 -3.50 -29.38
CA VAL A 9 8.44 -4.71 -28.63
C VAL A 9 8.47 -4.35 -27.15
N ALA A 10 7.38 -4.68 -26.44
CA ALA A 10 7.35 -4.61 -24.98
C ALA A 10 8.34 -5.63 -24.41
N THR A 11 9.44 -5.16 -23.81
CA THR A 11 10.43 -6.03 -23.18
C THR A 11 9.84 -6.63 -21.91
N TRP A 12 9.36 -7.87 -21.99
CA TRP A 12 9.08 -8.71 -20.83
C TRP A 12 10.39 -8.94 -20.08
N ARG A 13 10.51 -8.41 -18.85
CA ARG A 13 11.57 -8.85 -17.93
C ARG A 13 11.12 -10.16 -17.29
N PRO A 14 11.88 -11.26 -17.43
CA PRO A 14 11.56 -12.49 -16.72
C PRO A 14 11.61 -12.23 -15.20
N VAL A 15 10.73 -12.90 -14.47
CA VAL A 15 10.81 -13.02 -13.01
C VAL A 15 12.17 -13.64 -12.71
N ILE A 16 13.09 -12.82 -12.22
CA ILE A 16 14.44 -13.23 -11.82
C ILE A 16 14.27 -14.29 -10.73
N GLY A 17 14.84 -15.48 -10.95
CA GLY A 17 14.88 -16.53 -9.92
C GLY A 17 15.58 -16.01 -8.65
N ALA A 18 15.09 -16.42 -7.49
CA ALA A 18 15.57 -15.96 -6.17
C ALA A 18 17.11 -15.96 -6.09
N ASP A 19 17.74 -14.80 -5.82
CA ASP A 19 19.18 -14.72 -5.60
C ASP A 19 19.56 -15.57 -4.37
N PRO A 20 20.38 -16.62 -4.51
CA PRO A 20 20.75 -17.50 -3.39
C PRO A 20 21.39 -16.76 -2.22
N ARG A 21 22.03 -15.60 -2.48
CA ARG A 21 22.71 -14.78 -1.47
C ARG A 21 21.75 -14.02 -0.57
N VAL A 22 20.49 -13.87 -0.99
CA VAL A 22 19.43 -13.22 -0.20
C VAL A 22 18.87 -14.16 0.89
N ARG A 23 18.96 -15.47 0.69
CA ARG A 23 18.33 -16.48 1.56
C ARG A 23 18.81 -16.51 3.01
N PRO A 24 20.11 -16.34 3.33
CA PRO A 24 20.57 -16.28 4.73
C PRO A 24 19.90 -15.14 5.50
N GLY A 25 19.89 -13.92 4.95
CA GLY A 25 19.26 -12.76 5.58
C GLY A 25 17.74 -12.90 5.72
N LEU A 26 17.10 -13.65 4.82
CA LEU A 26 15.66 -13.93 4.89
C LEU A 26 15.30 -14.78 6.11
N ASN A 27 16.09 -15.81 6.41
CA ASN A 27 15.87 -16.66 7.57
C ASN A 27 16.07 -15.88 8.87
N ASP A 28 17.09 -15.03 8.94
CA ASP A 28 17.39 -14.23 10.14
C ASP A 28 16.25 -13.23 10.44
N LEU A 29 15.77 -12.53 9.41
CA LEU A 29 14.63 -11.61 9.54
C LEU A 29 13.33 -12.35 9.87
N GLU A 30 13.07 -13.50 9.27
CA GLU A 30 11.90 -14.32 9.60
C GLU A 30 11.91 -14.75 11.07
N GLN A 31 13.06 -15.20 11.58
CA GLN A 31 13.20 -15.52 13.00
C GLN A 31 13.01 -14.29 13.89
N ALA A 32 13.51 -13.13 13.48
CA ALA A 32 13.32 -11.88 14.22
C ALA A 32 11.82 -11.51 14.30
N VAL A 33 11.08 -11.61 13.20
CA VAL A 33 9.62 -11.42 13.17
C VAL A 33 8.90 -12.46 14.03
N GLN A 34 9.37 -13.71 14.07
CA GLN A 34 8.76 -14.73 14.93
C GLN A 34 8.96 -14.45 16.43
N ARG A 35 10.08 -13.84 16.81
CA ARG A 35 10.39 -13.45 18.20
C ARG A 35 9.63 -12.20 18.63
N ASP A 36 9.49 -11.24 17.74
CA ASP A 36 8.79 -9.97 17.99
C ASP A 36 7.82 -9.61 16.83
N PRO A 37 6.65 -10.28 16.77
CA PRO A 37 5.71 -10.12 15.66
C PRO A 37 5.04 -8.74 15.59
N GLU A 38 5.15 -7.93 16.64
CA GLU A 38 4.55 -6.59 16.69
C GLU A 38 5.52 -5.49 16.22
N ASN A 39 6.76 -5.84 15.91
CA ASN A 39 7.75 -4.92 15.39
C ASN A 39 7.58 -4.68 13.89
N LEU A 40 6.82 -3.63 13.55
CA LEU A 40 6.52 -3.26 12.17
C LEU A 40 7.77 -2.99 11.32
N LYS A 41 8.84 -2.47 11.91
CA LYS A 41 10.09 -2.18 11.19
C LYS A 41 10.76 -3.47 10.72
N VAL A 42 10.97 -4.41 11.64
CA VAL A 42 11.56 -5.72 11.32
C VAL A 42 10.67 -6.49 10.35
N ALA A 43 9.35 -6.46 10.54
CA ALA A 43 8.41 -7.09 9.61
C ALA A 43 8.43 -6.44 8.22
N ALA A 44 8.62 -5.12 8.13
CA ALA A 44 8.77 -4.43 6.84
C ALA A 44 10.08 -4.80 6.15
N GLU A 45 11.20 -4.84 6.87
CA GLU A 45 12.50 -5.27 6.34
C GLU A 45 12.42 -6.72 5.81
N TYR A 46 11.80 -7.63 6.57
CA TYR A 46 11.52 -8.99 6.13
C TYR A 46 10.74 -9.02 4.82
N ARG A 47 9.61 -8.30 4.74
CA ARG A 47 8.79 -8.23 3.52
C ARG A 47 9.55 -7.63 2.33
N GLN A 48 10.40 -6.62 2.54
CA GLN A 48 11.22 -6.07 1.46
C GLN A 48 12.22 -7.10 0.92
N LEU A 49 12.79 -7.94 1.79
CA LEU A 49 13.68 -9.02 1.37
C LEU A 49 12.93 -10.12 0.62
N VAL A 50 11.71 -10.44 1.06
CA VAL A 50 10.78 -11.35 0.36
C VAL A 50 10.44 -10.84 -1.03
N ILE A 51 10.20 -9.53 -1.19
CA ILE A 51 9.97 -8.92 -2.50
C ILE A 51 11.19 -9.15 -3.41
N ALA A 52 12.39 -8.97 -2.88
CA ALA A 52 13.64 -9.15 -3.63
C ALA A 52 13.91 -10.61 -4.01
N SER A 53 13.52 -11.57 -3.16
CA SER A 53 13.71 -13.01 -3.44
C SER A 53 12.55 -13.64 -4.22
N GLY A 54 11.37 -13.01 -4.23
CA GLY A 54 10.15 -13.55 -4.82
C GLY A 54 9.39 -14.56 -3.94
N ASP A 55 9.81 -14.76 -2.69
CA ASP A 55 9.25 -15.78 -1.78
C ASP A 55 7.94 -15.34 -1.09
N PHE A 56 7.01 -14.73 -1.83
CA PHE A 56 5.82 -14.09 -1.28
C PHE A 56 4.95 -15.01 -0.40
N ASP A 57 4.73 -16.24 -0.85
CA ASP A 57 3.90 -17.22 -0.13
C ASP A 57 4.50 -17.59 1.23
N ARG A 58 5.83 -17.71 1.31
CA ARG A 58 6.54 -17.98 2.57
C ARG A 58 6.24 -16.90 3.61
N SER A 59 6.30 -15.64 3.21
CA SER A 59 6.01 -14.51 4.11
C SER A 59 4.56 -14.49 4.57
N ILE A 60 3.63 -14.71 3.66
CA ILE A 60 2.20 -14.77 3.96
C ILE A 60 1.93 -15.90 4.96
N ASP A 61 2.44 -17.12 4.70
CA ASP A 61 2.22 -18.29 5.57
C ASP A 61 2.80 -18.08 6.97
N ALA A 62 4.00 -17.49 7.07
CA ALA A 62 4.63 -17.16 8.34
C ALA A 62 3.81 -16.13 9.14
N LEU A 63 3.39 -15.04 8.50
CA LEU A 63 2.60 -13.98 9.13
C LEU A 63 1.19 -14.45 9.48
N GLU A 64 0.56 -15.29 8.68
CA GLU A 64 -0.73 -15.92 9.00
C GLU A 64 -0.62 -16.81 10.25
N THR A 65 0.43 -17.62 10.32
CA THR A 65 0.69 -18.50 11.47
C THR A 65 0.86 -17.67 12.73
N LEU A 66 1.61 -16.57 12.65
CA LEU A 66 1.81 -15.65 13.76
C LEU A 66 0.50 -15.00 14.18
N ALA A 67 -0.29 -14.48 13.24
CA ALA A 67 -1.56 -13.81 13.51
C ALA A 67 -2.62 -14.71 14.18
N LYS A 68 -2.51 -16.03 14.01
CA LYS A 68 -3.39 -17.04 14.65
C LYS A 68 -3.00 -17.33 16.10
N ARG A 69 -1.81 -16.90 16.58
CA ARG A 69 -1.37 -17.13 17.96
C ARG A 69 -2.24 -16.34 18.95
N LYS A 70 -2.50 -16.94 20.11
CA LYS A 70 -3.21 -16.25 21.21
C LYS A 70 -2.41 -15.01 21.62
N GLY A 71 -3.08 -13.87 21.72
CA GLY A 71 -2.44 -12.61 22.10
C GLY A 71 -1.74 -11.86 20.96
N SER A 72 -1.93 -12.28 19.70
CA SER A 72 -1.49 -11.50 18.53
C SER A 72 -2.05 -10.08 18.59
N GLY A 73 -1.16 -9.09 18.47
CA GLY A 73 -1.52 -7.68 18.54
C GLY A 73 -1.97 -7.13 17.18
N PRO A 74 -2.16 -5.82 17.08
CA PRO A 74 -2.63 -5.17 15.84
C PRO A 74 -1.57 -5.13 14.73
N ASN A 75 -0.27 -5.10 15.07
CA ASN A 75 0.80 -4.85 14.11
C ASN A 75 1.13 -6.08 13.25
N ILE A 76 0.94 -7.30 13.77
CA ILE A 76 1.07 -8.50 12.93
C ILE A 76 0.01 -8.50 11.82
N TYR A 77 -1.20 -8.00 12.08
CA TYR A 77 -2.25 -7.88 11.08
C TYR A 77 -1.97 -6.79 10.05
N ILE A 78 -1.32 -5.69 10.44
CA ILE A 78 -0.79 -4.69 9.50
C ILE A 78 0.24 -5.33 8.57
N SER A 79 1.20 -6.06 9.14
CA SER A 79 2.25 -6.74 8.38
C SER A 79 1.68 -7.76 7.41
N LEU A 80 0.69 -8.55 7.85
CA LEU A 80 -0.01 -9.52 7.01
C LEU A 80 -0.79 -8.82 5.87
N ALA A 81 -1.49 -7.72 6.15
CA ALA A 81 -2.18 -6.94 5.12
C ALA A 81 -1.21 -6.45 4.03
N LEU A 82 -0.04 -5.94 4.45
CA LEU A 82 1.00 -5.47 3.53
C LEU A 82 1.64 -6.63 2.75
N ALA A 83 1.85 -7.79 3.35
CA ALA A 83 2.37 -8.97 2.65
C ALA A 83 1.44 -9.43 1.51
N TYR A 84 0.11 -9.36 1.72
CA TYR A 84 -0.85 -9.60 0.64
C TYR A 84 -0.71 -8.58 -0.49
N VAL A 85 -0.57 -7.28 -0.16
CA VAL A 85 -0.35 -6.21 -1.12
C VAL A 85 0.95 -6.42 -1.91
N ASP A 86 2.02 -6.84 -1.25
CA ASP A 86 3.33 -7.07 -1.85
C ASP A 86 3.30 -8.14 -2.96
N LYS A 87 2.41 -9.13 -2.83
CA LYS A 87 2.23 -10.23 -3.78
C LYS A 87 1.37 -9.86 -5.01
N VAL A 88 0.58 -8.79 -4.94
CA VAL A 88 -0.35 -8.45 -6.02
C VAL A 88 0.35 -8.24 -7.39
N PRO A 89 1.45 -7.47 -7.49
CA PRO A 89 2.06 -7.20 -8.80
C PRO A 89 2.51 -8.47 -9.54
N SER A 90 2.90 -9.53 -8.82
CA SER A 90 3.33 -10.82 -9.38
C SER A 90 2.20 -11.81 -9.61
N SER A 91 0.94 -11.44 -9.33
CA SER A 91 -0.22 -12.33 -9.40
C SER A 91 -1.11 -12.03 -10.63
N GLY A 92 -1.78 -13.06 -11.16
CA GLY A 92 -2.84 -12.88 -12.17
C GLY A 92 -4.14 -12.32 -11.58
N ASP A 93 -5.03 -11.82 -12.43
CA ASP A 93 -6.17 -10.98 -12.02
C ASP A 93 -7.11 -11.62 -10.98
N ILE A 94 -7.44 -12.91 -11.13
CA ILE A 94 -8.26 -13.64 -10.14
C ILE A 94 -7.58 -13.65 -8.77
N ARG A 95 -6.27 -13.91 -8.73
CA ARG A 95 -5.51 -13.96 -7.47
C ARG A 95 -5.37 -12.57 -6.85
N ARG A 96 -5.25 -11.51 -7.66
CA ARG A 96 -5.24 -10.12 -7.17
C ARG A 96 -6.52 -9.77 -6.41
N LEU A 97 -7.68 -10.22 -6.88
CA LEU A 97 -8.95 -10.02 -6.19
C LEU A 97 -8.95 -10.65 -4.79
N TYR A 98 -8.49 -11.89 -4.67
CA TYR A 98 -8.39 -12.57 -3.37
C TYR A 98 -7.39 -11.90 -2.44
N LEU A 99 -6.20 -11.55 -2.94
CA LEU A 99 -5.20 -10.83 -2.16
C LEU A 99 -5.72 -9.48 -1.64
N GLY A 100 -6.45 -8.73 -2.46
CA GLY A 100 -7.09 -7.49 -2.02
C GLY A 100 -8.15 -7.72 -0.93
N ARG A 101 -8.98 -8.77 -1.06
CA ARG A 101 -9.94 -9.16 -0.01
C ARG A 101 -9.23 -9.52 1.29
N ASP A 102 -8.18 -10.33 1.20
CA ASP A 102 -7.47 -10.86 2.37
C ASP A 102 -6.68 -9.74 3.07
N ALA A 103 -6.11 -8.79 2.31
CA ALA A 103 -5.52 -7.56 2.84
C ALA A 103 -6.54 -6.71 3.61
N VAL A 104 -7.75 -6.49 3.06
CA VAL A 104 -8.84 -5.80 3.78
C VAL A 104 -9.23 -6.54 5.05
N GLY A 105 -9.31 -7.87 5.00
CA GLY A 105 -9.63 -8.70 6.16
C GLY A 105 -8.58 -8.59 7.27
N ALA A 106 -7.30 -8.65 6.92
CA ALA A 106 -6.20 -8.47 7.86
C ALA A 106 -6.20 -7.05 8.46
N ALA A 107 -6.33 -6.00 7.64
CA ALA A 107 -6.40 -4.63 8.14
C ALA A 107 -7.63 -4.40 9.05
N THR A 108 -8.76 -5.04 8.75
CA THR A 108 -9.95 -5.01 9.62
C THR A 108 -9.68 -5.63 10.98
N LYS A 109 -9.03 -6.79 11.04
CA LYS A 109 -8.61 -7.39 12.32
C LYS A 109 -7.65 -6.50 13.08
N SER A 110 -6.72 -5.81 12.41
CA SER A 110 -5.85 -4.82 13.06
C SER A 110 -6.66 -3.71 13.72
N ILE A 111 -7.63 -3.12 13.00
CA ILE A 111 -8.52 -2.07 13.50
C ILE A 111 -9.35 -2.56 14.70
N GLU A 112 -9.91 -3.77 14.63
CA GLU A 112 -10.68 -4.38 15.73
C GLU A 112 -9.85 -4.58 17.00
N ARG A 113 -8.54 -4.83 16.86
CA ARG A 113 -7.61 -4.96 17.99
C ARG A 113 -7.23 -3.59 18.56
N GLN A 114 -6.80 -2.70 17.68
CA GLN A 114 -6.41 -1.34 18.03
C GLN A 114 -6.57 -0.42 16.80
N PRO A 115 -7.59 0.44 16.78
CA PRO A 115 -7.73 1.47 15.76
C PRO A 115 -6.46 2.33 15.68
N SER A 116 -5.91 2.50 14.47
CA SER A 116 -4.74 3.34 14.24
C SER A 116 -4.78 4.00 12.87
N VAL A 117 -4.07 5.13 12.73
CA VAL A 117 -3.91 5.83 11.44
C VAL A 117 -3.39 4.87 10.37
N MET A 118 -2.39 4.04 10.72
CA MET A 118 -1.79 3.08 9.79
C MET A 118 -2.79 2.00 9.33
N ALA A 119 -3.56 1.42 10.24
CA ALA A 119 -4.49 0.35 9.89
C ALA A 119 -5.63 0.85 8.99
N TYR A 120 -6.19 2.03 9.29
CA TYR A 120 -7.18 2.68 8.42
C TYR A 120 -6.58 3.14 7.08
N TYR A 121 -5.37 3.69 7.09
CA TYR A 121 -4.65 4.05 5.87
C TYR A 121 -4.51 2.85 4.93
N ILE A 122 -4.01 1.72 5.43
CA ILE A 122 -3.82 0.50 4.63
C ILE A 122 -5.15 -0.02 4.10
N ARG A 123 -6.18 -0.15 4.95
CA ARG A 123 -7.49 -0.66 4.50
C ARG A 123 -8.12 0.26 3.45
N GLY A 124 -8.04 1.57 3.68
CA GLY A 124 -8.55 2.58 2.77
C GLY A 124 -7.84 2.53 1.42
N LEU A 125 -6.52 2.46 1.45
CA LEU A 125 -5.68 2.37 0.27
C LEU A 125 -5.96 1.10 -0.56
N VAL A 126 -6.04 -0.07 0.08
CA VAL A 126 -6.39 -1.35 -0.60
C VAL A 126 -7.76 -1.26 -1.27
N ASN A 127 -8.72 -0.58 -0.65
CA ASN A 127 -10.05 -0.34 -1.24
C ASN A 127 -10.02 0.61 -2.45
N LEU A 128 -9.07 1.55 -2.52
CA LEU A 128 -8.85 2.41 -3.70
C LEU A 128 -8.19 1.64 -4.87
N TYR A 129 -7.27 0.72 -4.58
CA TYR A 129 -6.54 -0.04 -5.59
C TYR A 129 -7.38 -1.13 -6.26
N TYR A 130 -7.97 -2.01 -5.47
CA TYR A 130 -8.29 -3.37 -5.96
C TYR A 130 -9.74 -3.60 -6.38
N ASN A 131 -10.56 -2.55 -6.56
CA ASN A 131 -11.96 -2.81 -6.85
C ASN A 131 -12.78 -1.70 -7.52
N ASN A 132 -12.32 -1.24 -8.67
CA ASN A 132 -13.00 -0.15 -9.38
C ASN A 132 -14.28 -0.57 -10.10
N PHE A 133 -14.44 -1.84 -10.48
CA PHE A 133 -15.55 -2.24 -11.37
C PHE A 133 -16.75 -2.91 -10.68
N ILE A 134 -16.62 -3.56 -9.52
CA ILE A 134 -17.69 -4.46 -9.03
C ILE A 134 -18.31 -4.02 -7.69
N PHE A 135 -17.60 -3.33 -6.79
CA PHE A 135 -18.04 -3.20 -5.38
C PHE A 135 -18.13 -1.78 -4.80
N ARG A 136 -18.10 -0.71 -5.62
CA ARG A 136 -18.15 0.71 -5.16
C ARG A 136 -17.21 0.98 -3.97
N ARG A 137 -16.01 0.39 -3.98
CA ARG A 137 -15.10 0.44 -2.82
C ARG A 137 -14.36 1.76 -2.68
N MET A 138 -14.33 2.60 -3.72
CA MET A 138 -13.67 3.90 -3.65
C MET A 138 -14.22 4.78 -2.53
N SER A 139 -15.54 4.90 -2.39
CA SER A 139 -16.16 5.66 -1.29
C SER A 139 -15.83 5.08 0.08
N ARG A 140 -15.74 3.75 0.22
CA ARG A 140 -15.30 3.10 1.46
C ARG A 140 -13.82 3.37 1.75
N GLY A 141 -13.00 3.37 0.72
CA GLY A 141 -11.58 3.71 0.80
C GLY A 141 -11.37 5.14 1.30
N ILE A 142 -12.09 6.09 0.71
CA ILE A 142 -12.11 7.49 1.16
C ILE A 142 -12.59 7.60 2.61
N ALA A 143 -13.67 6.91 2.99
CA ALA A 143 -14.19 6.93 4.36
C ALA A 143 -13.18 6.38 5.38
N ASP A 144 -12.49 5.27 5.06
CA ASP A 144 -11.41 4.73 5.90
C ASP A 144 -10.27 5.74 6.05
N LEU A 145 -9.87 6.39 4.96
CA LEU A 145 -8.80 7.40 5.01
C LEU A 145 -9.21 8.65 5.79
N GLN A 146 -10.46 9.09 5.69
CA GLN A 146 -11.02 10.16 6.52
C GLN A 146 -11.01 9.76 8.00
N GLN A 147 -11.38 8.51 8.32
CA GLN A 147 -11.29 7.97 9.66
C GLN A 147 -9.84 7.95 10.16
N ALA A 148 -8.86 7.65 9.31
CA ALA A 148 -7.44 7.74 9.65
C ALA A 148 -7.06 9.16 10.09
N LEU A 149 -7.54 10.21 9.41
CA LEU A 149 -7.29 11.61 9.80
C LEU A 149 -7.86 11.98 11.17
N THR A 150 -8.97 11.36 11.60
CA THR A 150 -9.53 11.60 12.95
C THR A 150 -8.66 11.03 14.08
N LEU A 151 -7.75 10.12 13.76
CA LEU A 151 -6.84 9.47 14.71
C LEU A 151 -5.43 10.07 14.70
N VAL A 152 -5.18 11.10 13.87
CA VAL A 152 -3.89 11.76 13.80
C VAL A 152 -3.61 12.50 15.10
N THR A 153 -2.44 12.22 15.67
CA THR A 153 -1.89 12.89 16.85
C THR A 153 -0.56 13.58 16.52
N PRO A 154 0.00 14.43 17.41
CA PRO A 154 1.32 15.03 17.20
C PRO A 154 2.44 14.03 16.97
N GLU A 155 2.31 12.81 17.49
CA GLU A 155 3.27 11.71 17.36
C GLU A 155 3.11 10.95 16.04
N THR A 156 2.03 11.18 15.29
CA THR A 156 1.82 10.52 14.01
C THR A 156 2.86 11.01 12.98
N PRO A 157 3.59 10.10 12.30
CA PRO A 157 4.59 10.50 11.32
C PRO A 157 4.00 11.39 10.22
N ARG A 158 4.60 12.56 10.00
CA ARG A 158 4.16 13.50 8.97
C ARG A 158 4.08 12.88 7.57
N PRO A 159 5.02 12.01 7.14
CA PRO A 159 4.88 11.32 5.86
C PRO A 159 3.64 10.44 5.76
N LEU A 160 3.17 9.83 6.87
CA LEU A 160 1.92 9.07 6.88
C LEU A 160 0.72 10.00 6.68
N VAL A 161 0.69 11.13 7.38
CA VAL A 161 -0.38 12.13 7.25
C VAL A 161 -0.47 12.64 5.81
N ALA A 162 0.66 12.98 5.19
CA ALA A 162 0.72 13.41 3.80
C ALA A 162 0.19 12.34 2.84
N ARG A 163 0.59 11.07 3.03
CA ARG A 163 0.09 9.92 2.24
C ARG A 163 -1.42 9.74 2.38
N VAL A 164 -1.99 9.95 3.57
CA VAL A 164 -3.45 9.88 3.78
C VAL A 164 -4.17 10.97 2.98
N TYR A 165 -3.74 12.24 3.09
CA TYR A 165 -4.33 13.35 2.31
C TYR A 165 -4.22 13.12 0.80
N ALA A 166 -3.04 12.73 0.33
CA ALA A 166 -2.82 12.43 -1.08
C ALA A 166 -3.80 11.35 -1.57
N SER A 167 -3.93 10.26 -0.81
CA SER A 167 -4.81 9.12 -1.16
C SER A 167 -6.29 9.50 -1.16
N ILE A 168 -6.75 10.36 -0.23
CA ILE A 168 -8.15 10.84 -0.22
C ILE A 168 -8.43 11.64 -1.49
N GLY A 169 -7.57 12.61 -1.81
CA GLY A 169 -7.78 13.44 -3.01
C GLY A 169 -7.63 12.63 -4.29
N ASP A 170 -6.74 11.64 -4.34
CA ASP A 170 -6.65 10.69 -5.46
C ASP A 170 -7.94 9.87 -5.62
N GLY A 171 -8.56 9.48 -4.50
CA GLY A 171 -9.88 8.84 -4.48
C GLY A 171 -10.97 9.73 -5.06
N TYR A 172 -11.06 11.00 -4.63
CA TYR A 172 -12.00 11.97 -5.20
C TYR A 172 -11.74 12.23 -6.68
N TRP A 173 -10.47 12.33 -7.08
CA TRP A 173 -10.09 12.48 -8.47
C TRP A 173 -10.60 11.31 -9.33
N ARG A 174 -10.51 10.08 -8.84
CA ARG A 174 -11.05 8.92 -9.56
C ARG A 174 -12.58 8.88 -9.63
N LEU A 175 -13.26 9.56 -8.71
CA LEU A 175 -14.71 9.77 -8.75
C LEU A 175 -15.11 10.98 -9.60
N GLU A 176 -14.15 11.58 -10.33
CA GLU A 176 -14.33 12.80 -11.13
C GLU A 176 -14.73 14.04 -10.30
N ASP A 177 -14.60 13.96 -8.98
CA ASP A 177 -14.85 15.05 -8.04
C ASP A 177 -13.59 15.91 -7.89
N ARG A 178 -13.33 16.71 -8.93
CA ARG A 178 -12.11 17.55 -9.03
C ARG A 178 -12.03 18.58 -7.91
N ALA A 179 -13.16 19.13 -7.49
CA ALA A 179 -13.23 20.15 -6.46
C ALA A 179 -12.77 19.59 -5.10
N ASN A 180 -13.37 18.48 -4.66
CA ASN A 180 -12.98 17.86 -3.39
C ASN A 180 -11.56 17.29 -3.45
N ALA A 181 -11.11 16.77 -4.59
CA ALA A 181 -9.73 16.33 -4.76
C ALA A 181 -8.73 17.47 -4.47
N ARG A 182 -8.94 18.63 -5.10
CA ARG A 182 -8.08 19.82 -4.94
C ARG A 182 -8.14 20.38 -3.52
N GLU A 183 -9.33 20.44 -2.91
CA GLU A 183 -9.50 20.92 -1.54
C GLU A 183 -8.72 20.05 -0.54
N VAL A 184 -8.85 18.72 -0.65
CA VAL A 184 -8.16 17.78 0.24
C VAL A 184 -6.65 17.87 0.08
N TRP A 185 -6.15 17.95 -1.16
CA TRP A 185 -4.71 18.12 -1.40
C TRP A 185 -4.19 19.45 -0.85
N ALA A 186 -4.95 20.54 -0.97
CA ALA A 186 -4.59 21.84 -0.40
C ALA A 186 -4.46 21.78 1.13
N ARG A 187 -5.47 21.21 1.81
CA ARG A 187 -5.43 20.98 3.27
C ARG A 187 -4.25 20.09 3.68
N GLY A 188 -3.95 19.07 2.88
CA GLY A 188 -2.77 18.23 3.08
C GLY A 188 -1.47 19.02 2.96
N ALA A 189 -1.35 19.88 1.95
CA ALA A 189 -0.19 20.72 1.73
C ALA A 189 -0.01 21.75 2.85
N GLU A 190 -1.09 22.27 3.44
CA GLU A 190 -1.01 23.12 4.63
C GLU A 190 -0.49 22.34 5.85
N ALA A 191 -0.98 21.12 6.06
CA ALA A 191 -0.56 20.27 7.17
C ALA A 191 0.85 19.70 7.01
N CYS A 192 1.32 19.56 5.75
CA CYS A 192 2.58 18.94 5.35
C CYS A 192 3.25 19.77 4.24
N PRO A 193 3.73 21.00 4.52
CA PRO A 193 4.15 21.96 3.48
C PRO A 193 5.37 21.52 2.66
N ARG A 194 6.15 20.55 3.15
CA ARG A 194 7.33 20.01 2.47
C ARG A 194 7.05 18.73 1.66
N ASP A 195 5.81 18.26 1.61
CA ASP A 195 5.47 17.05 0.86
C ASP A 195 5.42 17.32 -0.65
N ALA A 196 6.40 16.79 -1.38
CA ALA A 196 6.50 17.01 -2.83
C ALA A 196 5.31 16.39 -3.60
N GLY A 197 4.71 15.31 -3.11
CA GLY A 197 3.60 14.63 -3.78
C GLY A 197 2.32 15.45 -3.79
N LEU A 198 2.02 16.13 -2.69
CA LEU A 198 0.89 17.06 -2.56
C LEU A 198 1.13 18.33 -3.38
N GLN A 199 2.33 18.89 -3.33
CA GLN A 199 2.69 20.08 -4.13
C GLN A 199 2.61 19.80 -5.63
N ALA A 200 3.08 18.64 -6.08
CA ALA A 200 3.01 18.23 -7.48
C ALA A 200 1.55 18.14 -7.96
N ARG A 201 0.65 17.55 -7.16
CA ARG A 201 -0.78 17.47 -7.49
C ARG A 201 -1.41 18.84 -7.64
N LEU A 202 -1.07 19.80 -6.78
CA LEU A 202 -1.64 21.15 -6.80
C LEU A 202 -1.11 22.04 -7.93
N SER A 203 0.17 21.90 -8.27
CA SER A 203 0.84 22.75 -9.28
C SER A 203 0.78 22.22 -10.71
N SER A 204 0.48 20.93 -10.90
CA SER A 204 0.43 20.31 -12.22
C SER A 204 -0.89 20.54 -12.95
N ASP A 205 -0.82 20.52 -14.29
CA ASP A 205 -2.01 20.47 -15.14
C ASP A 205 -2.79 19.15 -14.96
N GLU A 206 -4.03 19.12 -15.45
CA GLU A 206 -4.92 17.98 -15.25
C GLU A 206 -4.41 16.67 -15.83
N ARG A 207 -3.66 16.71 -16.94
CA ARG A 207 -3.13 15.50 -17.59
C ARG A 207 -2.08 14.87 -16.69
N HIS A 208 -1.12 15.66 -16.22
CA HIS A 208 -0.08 15.19 -15.31
C HIS A 208 -0.65 14.69 -13.97
N VAL A 209 -1.70 15.35 -13.45
CA VAL A 209 -2.41 14.86 -12.27
C VAL A 209 -3.09 13.52 -12.55
N ALA A 210 -3.77 13.39 -13.70
CA ALA A 210 -4.41 12.13 -14.09
C ALA A 210 -3.41 10.98 -14.23
N ASP A 211 -2.24 11.23 -14.83
CA ASP A 211 -1.17 10.24 -14.95
C ASP A 211 -0.61 9.85 -13.57
N THR A 212 -0.39 10.83 -12.70
CA THR A 212 0.08 10.61 -11.33
C THR A 212 -0.90 9.77 -10.52
N VAL A 213 -2.19 10.13 -10.53
CA VAL A 213 -3.25 9.40 -9.81
C VAL A 213 -3.41 7.99 -10.39
N SER A 214 -3.35 7.85 -11.72
CA SER A 214 -3.46 6.55 -12.38
C SER A 214 -2.29 5.65 -12.01
N ALA A 215 -1.05 6.15 -12.06
CA ALA A 215 0.13 5.40 -11.66
C ALA A 215 0.08 5.02 -10.17
N ALA A 216 -0.36 5.95 -9.32
CA ALA A 216 -0.48 5.76 -7.88
C ALA A 216 -1.60 4.78 -7.50
N LEU A 217 -2.61 4.55 -8.33
CA LEU A 217 -3.73 3.65 -8.02
C LEU A 217 -3.86 2.46 -8.99
N TYR A 218 -2.81 2.21 -9.78
CA TYR A 218 -2.75 1.06 -10.68
C TYR A 218 -2.32 -0.20 -9.93
N ALA A 219 -3.16 -1.24 -9.95
CA ALA A 219 -2.93 -2.51 -9.28
C ALA A 219 -1.67 -3.27 -9.75
N GLY A 220 -1.18 -2.98 -10.97
CA GLY A 220 0.06 -3.54 -11.47
C GLY A 220 1.33 -2.79 -11.02
N THR A 221 1.18 -1.58 -10.48
CA THR A 221 2.29 -0.82 -9.89
C THR A 221 2.50 -1.30 -8.46
N ARG A 222 3.76 -1.60 -8.12
CA ARG A 222 4.11 -1.93 -6.74
C ARG A 222 3.96 -0.69 -5.86
N VAL A 223 3.14 -0.82 -4.82
CA VAL A 223 2.99 0.20 -3.78
C VAL A 223 4.22 0.17 -2.88
N ASP A 224 4.68 1.34 -2.43
CA ASP A 224 5.72 1.41 -1.40
C ASP A 224 5.17 0.93 -0.05
N THR A 225 5.56 -0.27 0.35
CA THR A 225 5.22 -0.89 1.64
C THR A 225 6.42 -0.99 2.58
N THR A 226 7.50 -0.23 2.31
CA THR A 226 8.75 -0.29 3.10
C THR A 226 8.59 0.22 4.53
N LEU A 227 7.58 1.06 4.78
CA LEU A 227 7.33 1.77 6.04
C LEU A 227 8.50 2.61 6.57
N ARG A 228 9.58 2.82 5.80
CA ARG A 228 10.86 3.38 6.28
C ARG A 228 10.73 4.72 6.99
N ASP A 229 9.80 5.57 6.53
CA ASP A 229 9.56 6.90 7.08
C ASP A 229 8.30 6.97 7.95
N LEU A 230 7.70 5.81 8.25
CA LEU A 230 6.41 5.68 8.94
C LEU A 230 6.51 4.91 10.25
N VAL A 231 7.63 4.25 10.52
CA VAL A 231 7.89 3.53 11.78
C VAL A 231 9.28 3.96 12.30
N HIS A 232 9.34 4.39 13.54
CA HIS A 232 10.57 4.78 14.23
C HIS A 232 10.95 3.73 15.25
#